data_AF-A0A2E4FQP3-F1
#
_entry.id   AF-A0A2E4FQP3-F1
#
_cell.length_a   1.000
_cell.length_b   1.000
_cell.length_c   1.000
_cell.angle_alpha   90.00
_cell.angle_beta   90.00
_cell.angle_gamma   90.00
#
_symmetry.space_group_name_H-M   'P 1'
#
loop_
_entity.id
_entity.type
_entity.pdbx_description
1 polymer ?
#
loop_
_entity_poly.entity_id
_entity_poly.type
_entity_poly.pdbx_seq_one_letter_code
_entity_poly.pdbx_strand_id
1 'polypeptide(L)'
;MPTPQELVDTMLDMAGVTGEDLLIDLGAGDGRVVISAAHRGARAIGVELDPGLVELAKTNAAAAGVSALTEFVTADIFEFDFSSASVISMFLLPELTLRLRPTLFDLRPGTRILSNTWDMRGTETDPEARGWDPDQTIVLDPCPGFCTAHVWTVPTKVAGTWRLDDGRLLHLTQRFQQVAGRLESGGSATEIFGGRLDGTTLTFGANGVDHTAEVDQAAMRGTTGTGDNTNSWRAQRVP
;
A
#
# COMPACT_ATOMS: atom_id res chain seq x y z
N MET A 1 -1.74 11.03 21.80
CA MET A 1 -0.49 10.28 22.03
C MET A 1 0.21 10.18 20.69
N PRO A 2 1.46 10.61 20.56
CA PRO A 2 2.14 10.54 19.29
C PRO A 2 2.89 9.20 19.09
N THR A 3 3.14 8.83 17.85
CA THR A 3 3.96 7.68 17.48
C THR A 3 5.41 7.86 18.00
N PRO A 4 6.01 6.86 18.68
CA PRO A 4 7.42 6.91 19.07
C PRO A 4 8.34 7.21 17.88
N GLN A 5 9.36 8.05 18.06
CA GLN A 5 10.24 8.47 16.95
C GLN A 5 10.91 7.27 16.26
N GLU A 6 11.37 6.29 17.02
CA GLU A 6 11.95 5.06 16.48
C GLU A 6 10.98 4.29 15.57
N LEU A 7 9.69 4.30 15.89
CA LEU A 7 8.67 3.68 15.03
C LEU A 7 8.43 4.51 13.77
N VAL A 8 8.44 5.85 13.88
CA VAL A 8 8.35 6.74 12.71
C VAL A 8 9.46 6.39 11.72
N ASP A 9 10.70 6.31 12.20
CA ASP A 9 11.85 6.01 11.35
C ASP A 9 11.75 4.60 10.75
N THR A 10 11.36 3.62 11.55
CA THR A 10 11.12 2.23 11.10
C THR A 10 10.06 2.16 10.00
N MET A 11 8.91 2.82 10.19
CA MET A 11 7.83 2.82 9.19
C MET A 11 8.30 3.43 7.86
N LEU A 12 8.99 4.57 7.93
CA LEU A 12 9.49 5.25 6.73
C LEU A 12 10.58 4.44 6.02
N ASP A 13 11.40 3.69 6.75
CA ASP A 13 12.38 2.75 6.18
C ASP A 13 11.70 1.53 5.53
N MET A 14 10.69 0.95 6.17
CA MET A 14 9.93 -0.18 5.63
C MET A 14 9.21 0.17 4.31
N ALA A 15 8.71 1.41 4.16
CA ALA A 15 8.16 1.91 2.90
C ALA A 15 9.22 2.38 1.89
N GLY A 16 10.50 2.39 2.27
CA GLY A 16 11.57 2.91 1.42
C GLY A 16 11.29 4.35 0.97
N VAL A 17 10.89 5.23 1.89
CA VAL A 17 10.55 6.63 1.55
C VAL A 17 11.78 7.37 1.04
N THR A 18 11.65 8.01 -0.11
CA THR A 18 12.74 8.78 -0.76
C THR A 18 12.31 10.21 -1.10
N GLY A 19 13.24 11.01 -1.63
CA GLY A 19 12.93 12.35 -2.13
C GLY A 19 12.00 12.41 -3.36
N GLU A 20 11.73 11.27 -4.00
CA GLU A 20 10.75 11.20 -5.10
C GLU A 20 9.30 11.11 -4.59
N ASP A 21 9.13 10.93 -3.28
CA ASP A 21 7.83 10.69 -2.67
C ASP A 21 7.05 11.97 -2.33
N LEU A 22 5.73 11.84 -2.47
CA LEU A 22 4.75 12.67 -1.79
C LEU A 22 4.14 11.84 -0.66
N LEU A 23 4.55 12.13 0.57
CA LEU A 23 3.96 11.55 1.77
C LEU A 23 2.79 12.39 2.27
N ILE A 24 1.67 11.76 2.59
CA ILE A 24 0.56 12.40 3.28
C ILE A 24 0.29 11.66 4.59
N ASP A 25 0.35 12.38 5.71
CA ASP A 25 0.08 11.87 7.05
C ASP A 25 -1.35 12.26 7.47
N LEU A 26 -2.20 11.25 7.68
CA LEU A 26 -3.60 11.41 8.04
C LEU A 26 -3.73 11.39 9.58
N GLY A 27 -3.97 12.56 10.18
CA GLY A 27 -3.91 12.76 11.63
C GLY A 27 -2.50 13.14 12.09
N ALA A 28 -1.95 14.20 11.51
CA ALA A 28 -0.52 14.52 11.60
C ALA A 28 -0.02 14.96 12.99
N GLY A 29 -0.92 15.38 13.89
CA GLY A 29 -0.57 15.74 15.26
C GLY A 29 0.52 16.81 15.34
N ASP A 30 1.66 16.48 15.98
CA ASP A 30 2.80 17.40 16.12
C ASP A 30 3.71 17.47 14.88
N GLY A 31 3.34 16.77 13.80
CA GLY A 31 4.01 16.77 12.51
C GLY A 31 5.24 15.89 12.40
N ARG A 32 5.56 15.06 13.41
CA ARG A 32 6.83 14.30 13.44
C ARG A 32 7.05 13.37 12.24
N VAL A 33 6.00 12.73 11.71
CA VAL A 33 6.12 11.86 10.54
C VAL A 33 6.42 12.69 9.30
N VAL A 34 5.66 13.77 9.09
CA VAL A 34 5.84 14.74 7.99
C VAL A 34 7.25 15.32 8.00
N ILE A 35 7.74 15.73 9.18
CA ILE A 35 9.09 16.27 9.38
C ILE A 35 10.16 15.21 9.09
N SER A 36 9.98 13.97 9.59
CA SER A 36 10.93 12.87 9.36
C SER A 36 10.99 12.45 7.89
N ALA A 37 9.86 12.50 7.18
CA ALA A 37 9.81 12.28 5.74
C ALA A 37 10.52 13.40 4.96
N ALA A 38 10.31 14.65 5.35
CA ALA A 38 10.98 15.80 4.74
C ALA A 38 12.51 15.78 4.96
N HIS A 39 13.00 15.27 6.10
CA HIS A 39 14.43 15.03 6.30
C HIS A 39 15.01 13.98 5.33
N ARG A 40 14.20 13.04 4.83
CA ARG A 40 14.58 12.12 3.73
C ARG A 40 14.46 12.76 2.34
N GLY A 41 14.11 14.05 2.27
CA GLY A 41 13.95 14.82 1.04
C GLY A 41 12.56 14.73 0.41
N ALA A 42 11.63 13.95 0.98
CA ALA A 42 10.28 13.81 0.45
C ALA A 42 9.50 15.12 0.58
N ARG A 43 8.56 15.36 -0.34
CA ARG A 43 7.49 16.34 -0.09
C ARG A 43 6.48 15.70 0.85
N ALA A 44 6.08 16.42 1.89
CA ALA A 44 5.20 15.84 2.91
C ALA A 44 4.07 16.79 3.31
N ILE A 45 2.86 16.25 3.42
CA ILE A 45 1.66 17.00 3.82
C ILE A 45 1.09 16.35 5.09
N GLY A 46 0.91 17.14 6.14
CA GLY A 46 0.18 16.72 7.34
C GLY A 46 -1.25 17.20 7.32
N VAL A 47 -2.22 16.28 7.39
CA VAL A 47 -3.65 16.59 7.53
C VAL A 47 -4.04 16.40 8.98
N GLU A 48 -4.59 17.44 9.61
CA GLU A 48 -4.95 17.42 11.02
C GLU A 48 -6.25 18.20 11.24
N LEU A 49 -7.12 17.70 12.11
CA LEU A 49 -8.43 18.31 12.36
C LEU A 49 -8.30 19.48 13.35
N ASP A 50 -7.39 19.39 14.32
CA ASP A 50 -7.16 20.43 15.32
C ASP A 50 -6.24 21.55 14.77
N PRO A 51 -6.75 22.79 14.60
CA PRO A 51 -5.94 23.89 14.07
C PRO A 51 -4.76 24.27 14.99
N GLY A 52 -4.86 24.05 16.30
CA GLY A 52 -3.76 24.28 17.25
C GLY A 52 -2.61 23.30 17.04
N LEU A 53 -2.91 22.04 16.71
CA LEU A 53 -1.89 21.05 16.35
C LEU A 53 -1.25 21.36 15.00
N VAL A 54 -2.01 21.88 14.04
CA VAL A 54 -1.45 22.37 12.77
C VAL A 54 -0.43 23.48 12.99
N GLU A 55 -0.72 24.47 13.84
CA GLU A 55 0.23 25.54 14.15
C GLU A 55 1.47 25.04 14.92
N LEU A 56 1.28 24.06 15.82
CA LEU A 56 2.41 23.37 16.47
C LEU A 56 3.29 22.65 15.44
N ALA A 57 2.69 21.89 14.52
CA ALA A 57 3.41 21.14 13.51
C ALA A 57 4.19 22.06 12.55
N LYS A 58 3.61 23.19 12.14
CA LYS A 58 4.31 24.23 11.37
C LYS A 58 5.51 24.78 12.14
N THR A 59 5.34 25.07 13.43
CA THR A 59 6.41 25.56 14.30
C THR A 59 7.55 24.53 14.42
N ASN A 60 7.21 23.25 14.60
CA ASN A 60 8.17 22.16 14.68
C ASN A 60 8.93 21.98 13.35
N ALA A 61 8.24 22.04 12.20
CA ALA A 61 8.87 21.94 10.89
C ALA A 61 9.81 23.12 10.59
N ALA A 62 9.45 24.33 11.03
CA ALA A 62 10.32 25.50 10.96
C ALA A 62 11.55 25.34 11.85
N ALA A 63 11.39 24.88 13.08
CA ALA A 63 12.51 24.60 13.99
C ALA A 63 13.44 23.49 13.47
N ALA A 64 12.89 22.49 12.77
CA ALA A 64 13.63 21.43 12.11
C ALA A 64 14.26 21.85 10.77
N GLY A 65 13.97 23.05 10.27
CA GLY A 65 14.54 23.58 9.02
C GLY A 65 14.01 22.93 7.74
N VAL A 66 12.84 22.29 7.78
CA VAL A 66 12.26 21.54 6.66
C VAL A 66 11.01 22.17 6.04
N SER A 67 10.65 23.39 6.44
CA SER A 67 9.41 24.07 5.99
C SER A 67 9.23 24.12 4.47
N ALA A 68 10.31 24.13 3.69
CA ALA A 68 10.23 24.16 2.22
C ALA A 68 9.68 22.86 1.60
N LEU A 69 9.70 21.76 2.35
CA LEU A 69 9.23 20.43 1.91
C LEU A 69 7.94 20.01 2.61
N THR A 70 7.48 20.76 3.61
CA THR A 70 6.32 20.39 4.43
C THR A 70 5.15 21.34 4.25
N GLU A 71 3.94 20.78 4.18
CA GLU A 71 2.68 21.52 4.28
C GLU A 71 1.84 20.94 5.41
N PHE A 72 1.08 21.77 6.13
CA PHE A 72 0.14 21.32 7.16
C PHE A 72 -1.22 21.97 6.94
N VAL A 73 -2.25 21.15 6.85
CA VAL A 73 -3.60 21.56 6.47
C VAL A 73 -4.58 21.19 7.57
N THR A 74 -5.39 22.16 8.00
CA THR A 74 -6.53 21.90 8.89
C THR A 74 -7.68 21.35 8.06
N ALA A 75 -7.95 20.05 8.15
CA ALA A 75 -9.03 19.40 7.41
C ALA A 75 -9.47 18.08 8.06
N ASP A 76 -10.69 17.65 7.73
CA ASP A 76 -11.14 16.28 7.98
C ASP A 76 -10.46 15.34 6.97
N ILE A 77 -9.83 14.28 7.47
CA ILE A 77 -9.18 13.24 6.66
C ILE A 77 -10.16 12.51 5.72
N PHE A 78 -11.47 12.53 6.00
CA PHE A 78 -12.49 11.97 5.11
C PHE A 78 -12.92 12.92 3.99
N GLU A 79 -12.57 14.20 4.07
CA GLU A 79 -12.91 15.23 3.07
C GLU A 79 -11.68 15.67 2.25
N PHE A 80 -10.48 15.53 2.80
CA PHE A 80 -9.23 15.88 2.12
C PHE A 80 -8.89 14.90 0.98
N ASP A 81 -8.54 15.42 -0.19
CA ASP A 81 -8.10 14.60 -1.32
C ASP A 81 -6.62 14.22 -1.20
N PHE A 82 -6.38 12.95 -0.83
CA PHE A 82 -5.05 12.35 -0.76
C PHE A 82 -4.74 11.40 -1.93
N SER A 83 -5.50 11.46 -3.03
CA SER A 83 -5.33 10.56 -4.19
C SER A 83 -3.98 10.69 -4.91
N SER A 84 -3.27 11.80 -4.70
CA SER A 84 -1.96 12.08 -5.28
C SER A 84 -0.78 11.48 -4.50
N ALA A 85 -1.01 10.95 -3.29
CA ALA A 85 0.04 10.42 -2.43
C ALA A 85 0.73 9.18 -3.03
N SER A 86 2.07 9.15 -2.95
CA SER A 86 2.85 7.93 -3.18
C SER A 86 3.08 7.14 -1.88
N VAL A 87 2.94 7.81 -0.72
CA VAL A 87 2.98 7.22 0.61
C VAL A 87 1.89 7.83 1.48
N ILE A 88 1.11 7.00 2.16
CA ILE A 88 0.21 7.42 3.24
C ILE A 88 0.81 6.97 4.57
N SER A 89 0.75 7.82 5.59
CA SER A 89 0.96 7.42 6.98
C SER A 89 -0.28 7.70 7.81
N MET A 90 -0.53 6.85 8.81
CA MET A 90 -1.66 7.01 9.73
C MET A 90 -1.36 6.40 11.11
N PHE A 91 -1.82 7.08 12.15
CA PHE A 91 -1.98 6.50 13.49
C PHE A 91 -3.34 6.94 14.05
N LEU A 92 -4.37 6.22 13.61
CA LEU A 92 -5.78 6.58 13.85
C LEU A 92 -6.43 5.63 14.88
N LEU A 93 -7.73 5.79 15.10
CA LEU A 93 -8.53 4.78 15.80
C LEU A 93 -8.91 3.63 14.85
N PRO A 94 -9.11 2.40 15.35
CA PRO A 94 -9.42 1.24 14.51
C PRO A 94 -10.61 1.46 13.56
N GLU A 95 -11.66 2.12 14.04
CA GLU A 95 -12.88 2.37 13.27
C GLU A 95 -12.61 3.33 12.09
N LEU A 96 -11.74 4.33 12.31
CA LEU A 96 -11.36 5.28 11.25
C LEU A 96 -10.47 4.60 10.21
N THR A 97 -9.52 3.76 10.64
CA THR A 97 -8.69 2.93 9.75
C THR A 97 -9.55 2.04 8.85
N LEU A 98 -10.56 1.37 9.41
CA LEU A 98 -11.47 0.52 8.63
C LEU A 98 -12.39 1.32 7.70
N ARG A 99 -12.85 2.50 8.12
CA ARG A 99 -13.65 3.39 7.28
C ARG A 99 -12.86 3.96 6.10
N LEU A 100 -11.55 4.21 6.27
CA LEU A 100 -10.66 4.66 5.18
C LEU A 100 -10.25 3.55 4.21
N ARG A 101 -10.27 2.28 4.65
CA ARG A 101 -9.80 1.12 3.87
C ARG A 101 -10.30 1.08 2.42
N PRO A 102 -11.57 1.35 2.09
CA PRO A 102 -12.02 1.38 0.70
C PRO A 102 -11.32 2.46 -0.13
N THR A 103 -11.24 3.69 0.38
CA THR A 103 -10.56 4.81 -0.29
C THR A 103 -9.06 4.56 -0.45
N LEU A 104 -8.42 4.00 0.58
CA LEU A 104 -7.01 3.60 0.55
C LEU A 104 -6.76 2.52 -0.52
N PHE A 105 -7.67 1.56 -0.65
CA PHE A 105 -7.56 0.50 -1.65
C PHE A 105 -7.70 1.01 -3.08
N ASP A 106 -8.40 2.12 -3.30
CA ASP A 106 -8.62 2.74 -4.60
C ASP A 106 -7.54 3.77 -4.99
N LEU A 107 -6.52 3.94 -4.15
CA LEU A 107 -5.33 4.73 -4.50
C LEU A 107 -4.57 4.13 -5.68
N ARG A 108 -3.62 4.90 -6.21
CA ARG A 108 -2.81 4.48 -7.35
C ARG A 108 -2.05 3.19 -6.99
N PRO A 109 -2.03 2.16 -7.85
CA PRO A 109 -1.25 0.96 -7.61
C PRO A 109 0.23 1.30 -7.34
N GLY A 110 0.81 0.67 -6.33
CA GLY A 110 2.16 0.97 -5.85
C GLY A 110 2.24 2.03 -4.76
N THR A 111 1.16 2.77 -4.46
CA THR A 111 1.12 3.63 -3.26
C THR A 111 1.34 2.77 -2.02
N ARG A 112 2.25 3.20 -1.13
CA ARG A 112 2.52 2.49 0.13
C ARG A 112 1.72 3.13 1.25
N ILE A 113 1.21 2.31 2.17
CA ILE A 113 0.44 2.76 3.33
C ILE A 113 1.16 2.27 4.57
N LEU A 114 1.42 3.18 5.50
CA LEU A 114 2.06 2.95 6.78
C LEU A 114 1.01 3.16 7.88
N SER A 115 0.84 2.16 8.75
CA SER A 115 -0.03 2.30 9.93
C SER A 115 0.71 1.96 11.21
N ASN A 116 0.54 2.79 12.23
CA ASN A 116 0.93 2.46 13.58
C ASN A 116 -0.19 1.70 14.30
N THR A 117 0.14 0.52 14.84
CA THR A 117 -0.60 -0.32 15.78
C THR A 117 -1.87 -0.98 15.24
N TRP A 118 -2.69 -0.29 14.44
CA TRP A 118 -3.93 -0.85 13.91
C TRP A 118 -3.79 -1.23 12.45
N ASP A 119 -4.17 -2.47 12.15
CA ASP A 119 -4.19 -2.99 10.80
C ASP A 119 -5.54 -2.79 10.10
N MET A 120 -5.64 -3.26 8.86
CA MET A 120 -6.83 -3.19 8.02
C MET A 120 -7.51 -4.57 7.89
N ARG A 121 -7.26 -5.50 8.82
CA ARG A 121 -8.00 -6.76 8.94
C ARG A 121 -9.37 -6.51 9.59
N GLY A 122 -10.24 -7.52 9.58
CA GLY A 122 -11.50 -7.42 10.30
C GLY A 122 -12.57 -6.53 9.65
N THR A 123 -13.64 -6.36 10.42
CA THR A 123 -14.74 -5.41 10.23
C THR A 123 -15.00 -4.71 11.56
N GLU A 124 -15.78 -3.62 11.55
CA GLU A 124 -16.17 -2.90 12.77
C GLU A 124 -16.81 -3.80 13.83
N THR A 125 -17.47 -4.88 13.40
CA THR A 125 -18.20 -5.82 14.28
C THR A 125 -17.50 -7.16 14.47
N ASP A 126 -16.41 -7.41 13.76
CA ASP A 126 -15.66 -8.68 13.79
C ASP A 126 -14.19 -8.43 13.42
N PRO A 127 -13.32 -8.17 14.41
CA PRO A 127 -11.89 -7.94 14.19
C PRO A 127 -11.15 -9.13 13.58
N GLU A 128 -11.66 -10.35 13.79
CA GLU A 128 -11.07 -11.59 13.26
C GLU A 128 -11.54 -11.91 11.84
N ALA A 129 -12.51 -11.14 11.32
CA ALA A 129 -12.94 -11.28 9.94
C ALA A 129 -11.74 -11.10 9.00
N ARG A 130 -11.74 -11.88 7.92
CA ARG A 130 -10.73 -11.68 6.87
C ARG A 130 -10.82 -10.22 6.37
N GLY A 131 -9.70 -9.53 6.24
CA GLY A 131 -9.62 -8.16 5.72
C GLY A 131 -8.44 -7.96 4.77
N TRP A 132 -7.82 -6.79 4.80
CA TRP A 132 -6.60 -6.50 4.04
C TRP A 132 -5.38 -6.72 4.92
N ASP A 133 -4.74 -7.88 4.76
CA ASP A 133 -3.51 -8.21 5.47
C ASP A 133 -2.38 -7.23 5.10
N PRO A 134 -1.58 -6.74 6.06
CA PRO A 134 -0.32 -6.06 5.76
C PRO A 134 0.66 -6.96 5.04
N ASP A 135 1.43 -6.35 4.14
CA ASP A 135 2.52 -6.99 3.41
C ASP A 135 3.76 -7.13 4.29
N GLN A 136 3.95 -6.21 5.24
CA GLN A 136 4.99 -6.28 6.26
C GLN A 136 4.44 -5.85 7.63
N THR A 137 4.97 -6.46 8.70
CA THR A 137 4.68 -6.05 10.08
C THR A 137 5.92 -6.19 10.93
N ILE A 138 6.24 -5.15 11.69
CA ILE A 138 7.34 -5.12 12.65
C ILE A 138 6.80 -4.61 13.98
N VAL A 139 7.27 -5.20 15.08
CA VAL A 139 7.01 -4.72 16.44
C VAL A 139 8.35 -4.29 17.02
N LEU A 140 8.47 -3.07 17.53
CA LEU A 140 9.69 -2.63 18.21
C LEU A 140 9.91 -3.42 19.50
N ASP A 141 11.17 -3.73 19.77
CA ASP A 141 11.62 -4.37 21.01
C ASP A 141 12.83 -3.60 21.58
N PRO A 142 12.70 -2.94 22.76
CA PRO A 142 11.53 -2.91 23.63
C PRO A 142 10.39 -2.08 23.02
N CYS A 143 9.15 -2.46 23.30
CA CYS A 143 7.96 -1.72 22.88
C CYS A 143 7.66 -0.55 23.83
N PRO A 144 7.83 0.73 23.42
CA PRO A 144 7.51 1.89 24.27
C PRO A 144 5.99 2.20 24.34
N GLY A 145 5.15 1.33 23.77
CA GLY A 145 3.71 1.57 23.53
C GLY A 145 3.46 2.09 22.11
N PHE A 146 2.34 1.65 21.51
CA PHE A 146 1.99 1.93 20.11
C PHE A 146 3.18 1.73 19.16
N CYS A 147 3.70 0.51 19.15
CA CYS A 147 5.04 0.16 18.67
C CYS A 147 5.02 -0.84 17.50
N THR A 148 3.85 -1.09 16.91
CA THR A 148 3.70 -2.01 15.79
C THR A 148 3.59 -1.21 14.50
N ALA A 149 4.48 -1.43 13.55
CA ALA A 149 4.42 -0.87 12.21
C ALA A 149 3.78 -1.89 11.27
N HIS A 150 2.83 -1.45 10.46
CA HIS A 150 2.25 -2.22 9.37
C HIS A 150 2.45 -1.48 8.04
N VAL A 151 2.76 -2.23 6.98
CA VAL A 151 2.93 -1.69 5.62
C VAL A 151 2.08 -2.47 4.63
N TRP A 152 1.41 -1.73 3.74
CA TRP A 152 0.72 -2.28 2.57
C TRP A 152 1.21 -1.57 1.30
N THR A 153 1.25 -2.30 0.19
CA THR A 153 1.35 -1.74 -1.15
C THR A 153 -0.01 -1.88 -1.83
N VAL A 154 -0.58 -0.77 -2.30
CA VAL A 154 -1.87 -0.77 -3.01
C VAL A 154 -1.74 -1.63 -4.28
N PRO A 155 -2.48 -2.73 -4.41
CA PRO A 155 -2.32 -3.63 -5.53
C PRO A 155 -3.15 -3.15 -6.73
N THR A 156 -2.61 -3.37 -7.93
CA THR A 156 -3.34 -3.20 -9.18
C THR A 156 -4.57 -4.10 -9.23
N LYS A 157 -5.61 -3.70 -9.96
CA LYS A 157 -6.86 -4.49 -10.01
C LYS A 157 -6.77 -5.49 -11.16
N VAL A 158 -6.72 -6.78 -10.87
CA VAL A 158 -6.51 -7.85 -11.85
C VAL A 158 -7.70 -8.79 -12.02
N ALA A 159 -8.70 -8.72 -11.15
CA ALA A 159 -9.91 -9.55 -11.28
C ALA A 159 -10.53 -9.41 -12.67
N GLY A 160 -10.93 -10.54 -13.27
CA GLY A 160 -11.48 -10.59 -14.63
C GLY A 160 -10.84 -11.68 -15.48
N THR A 161 -11.17 -11.68 -16.76
CA THR A 161 -10.62 -12.62 -17.73
C THR A 161 -9.56 -11.93 -18.58
N TRP A 162 -8.43 -12.62 -18.77
CA TRP A 162 -7.30 -12.16 -19.55
C TRP A 162 -7.00 -13.16 -20.66
N ARG A 163 -6.78 -12.69 -21.88
CA ARG A 163 -6.41 -13.52 -23.01
C ARG A 163 -4.90 -13.43 -23.24
N LEU A 164 -4.22 -14.57 -23.14
CA LEU A 164 -2.80 -14.68 -23.44
C LEU A 164 -2.56 -14.60 -24.96
N ASP A 165 -1.34 -14.27 -25.35
CA ASP A 165 -0.89 -14.19 -26.74
C ASP A 165 -1.02 -15.51 -27.51
N ASP A 166 -0.93 -16.64 -26.82
CA ASP A 166 -1.18 -17.98 -27.38
C ASP A 166 -2.67 -18.40 -27.40
N GLY A 167 -3.58 -17.49 -27.01
CA GLY A 167 -5.01 -17.70 -27.05
C GLY A 167 -5.62 -18.34 -25.80
N ARG A 168 -4.80 -18.78 -24.82
CA ARG A 168 -5.30 -19.26 -23.53
C ARG A 168 -6.02 -18.15 -22.75
N LEU A 169 -6.93 -18.54 -21.86
CA LEU A 169 -7.65 -17.61 -20.99
C LEU A 169 -7.22 -17.78 -19.53
N LEU A 170 -6.84 -16.69 -18.89
CA LEU A 170 -6.56 -16.62 -17.47
C LEU A 170 -7.72 -15.92 -16.77
N HIS A 171 -8.44 -16.66 -15.94
CA HIS A 171 -9.55 -16.13 -15.15
C HIS A 171 -9.07 -15.86 -13.74
N LEU A 172 -9.11 -14.59 -13.32
CA LEU A 172 -8.64 -14.15 -12.01
C LEU A 172 -9.78 -13.63 -11.15
N THR A 173 -9.78 -14.05 -9.90
CA THR A 173 -10.46 -13.36 -8.80
C THR A 173 -9.40 -12.72 -7.91
N GLN A 174 -9.77 -11.63 -7.26
CA GLN A 174 -8.86 -10.88 -6.41
C GLN A 174 -9.53 -10.53 -5.10
N ARG A 175 -8.76 -10.64 -4.03
CA ARG A 175 -9.10 -10.10 -2.72
C ARG A 175 -7.87 -9.35 -2.21
N PHE A 176 -7.95 -8.02 -2.23
CA PHE A 176 -6.81 -7.15 -1.95
C PHE A 176 -5.58 -7.55 -2.78
N GLN A 177 -4.48 -7.95 -2.14
CA GLN A 177 -3.29 -8.39 -2.83
C GLN A 177 -3.27 -9.89 -3.15
N GLN A 178 -4.23 -10.66 -2.65
CA GLN A 178 -4.31 -12.10 -2.92
C GLN A 178 -5.10 -12.34 -4.21
N VAL A 179 -4.56 -13.20 -5.08
CA VAL A 179 -5.12 -13.52 -6.38
C VAL A 179 -5.35 -15.03 -6.46
N ALA A 180 -6.54 -15.41 -6.89
CA ALA A 180 -6.88 -16.79 -7.20
C ALA A 180 -7.40 -16.86 -8.63
N GLY A 181 -7.46 -18.07 -9.20
CA GLY A 181 -7.85 -18.17 -10.60
C GLY A 181 -7.50 -19.48 -11.24
N ARG A 182 -7.68 -19.52 -12.57
CA ARG A 182 -7.39 -20.69 -13.39
C ARG A 182 -6.95 -20.27 -14.79
N LEU A 183 -6.05 -21.05 -15.36
CA LEU A 183 -5.60 -20.95 -16.74
C LEU A 183 -6.30 -22.02 -17.59
N GLU A 184 -7.10 -21.59 -18.55
CA GLU A 184 -7.81 -22.44 -19.49
C GLU A 184 -6.99 -22.66 -20.76
N SER A 185 -6.83 -23.94 -21.14
CA SER A 185 -6.07 -24.38 -22.31
C SER A 185 -6.70 -25.65 -22.90
N GLY A 186 -7.12 -25.60 -24.17
CA GLY A 186 -7.58 -26.78 -24.90
C GLY A 186 -8.76 -27.52 -24.26
N GLY A 187 -9.69 -26.81 -23.62
CA GLY A 187 -10.85 -27.39 -22.94
C GLY A 187 -10.58 -27.96 -21.55
N SER A 188 -9.35 -27.83 -21.04
CA SER A 188 -8.98 -28.12 -19.65
C SER A 188 -8.61 -26.83 -18.92
N ALA A 189 -8.78 -26.80 -17.59
CA ALA A 189 -8.39 -25.66 -16.77
C ALA A 189 -7.48 -26.11 -15.62
N THR A 190 -6.37 -25.39 -15.41
CA THR A 190 -5.46 -25.59 -14.29
C THR A 190 -5.63 -24.43 -13.30
N GLU A 191 -5.81 -24.71 -12.02
CA GLU A 191 -5.80 -23.67 -10.99
C GLU A 191 -4.42 -23.02 -10.88
N ILE A 192 -4.41 -21.71 -10.64
CA ILE A 192 -3.18 -21.03 -10.21
C ILE A 192 -3.02 -21.19 -8.70
N PHE A 193 -1.78 -21.18 -8.21
CA PHE A 193 -1.47 -21.21 -6.79
C PHE A 193 -0.52 -20.08 -6.41
N GLY A 194 -0.51 -19.68 -5.14
CA GLY A 194 0.38 -18.63 -4.64
C GLY A 194 0.16 -17.26 -5.31
N GLY A 195 -1.01 -17.01 -5.89
CA GLY A 195 -1.29 -15.78 -6.60
C GLY A 195 -1.27 -14.57 -5.66
N ARG A 196 -0.39 -13.60 -5.94
CA ARG A 196 -0.19 -12.42 -5.10
C ARG A 196 0.25 -11.22 -5.93
N LEU A 197 -0.17 -10.04 -5.49
CA LEU A 197 0.23 -8.75 -6.04
C LEU A 197 1.18 -8.03 -5.08
N ASP A 198 2.19 -7.39 -5.66
CA ASP A 198 2.98 -6.35 -5.02
C ASP A 198 2.96 -5.12 -5.94
N GLY A 199 2.13 -4.14 -5.60
CA GLY A 199 1.87 -3.00 -6.48
C GLY A 199 1.33 -3.44 -7.84
N THR A 200 2.14 -3.28 -8.88
CA THR A 200 1.82 -3.66 -10.27
C THR A 200 2.30 -5.06 -10.66
N THR A 201 3.10 -5.70 -9.82
CA THR A 201 3.69 -7.00 -10.11
C THR A 201 2.78 -8.12 -9.60
N LEU A 202 2.33 -8.99 -10.50
CA LEU A 202 1.59 -10.22 -10.21
C LEU A 202 2.53 -11.42 -10.24
N THR A 203 2.54 -12.21 -9.17
CA THR A 203 3.19 -13.52 -9.12
C THR A 203 2.15 -14.62 -8.92
N PHE A 204 2.33 -15.75 -9.57
CA PHE A 204 1.52 -16.96 -9.37
C PHE A 204 2.22 -18.18 -9.97
N GLY A 205 1.90 -19.37 -9.48
CA GLY A 205 2.30 -20.63 -10.10
C GLY A 205 1.16 -21.24 -10.93
N ALA A 206 1.49 -21.84 -12.08
CA ALA A 206 0.56 -22.62 -12.89
C ALA A 206 1.32 -23.73 -13.65
N ASN A 207 0.72 -24.92 -13.75
CA ASN A 207 1.34 -26.07 -14.43
C ASN A 207 2.77 -26.40 -13.95
N GLY A 208 3.06 -26.18 -12.65
CA GLY A 208 4.38 -26.44 -12.07
C GLY A 208 5.47 -25.40 -12.40
N VAL A 209 5.08 -24.24 -12.95
CA VAL A 209 6.01 -23.15 -13.28
C VAL A 209 5.54 -21.86 -12.60
N ASP A 210 6.48 -21.07 -12.10
CA ASP A 210 6.20 -19.75 -11.56
C ASP A 210 6.16 -18.69 -12.66
N HIS A 211 5.22 -17.78 -12.51
CA HIS A 211 4.98 -16.64 -13.37
C HIS A 211 5.20 -15.35 -12.59
N THR A 212 5.79 -14.36 -13.25
CA THR A 212 5.85 -12.98 -12.77
C THR A 212 5.41 -12.07 -13.91
N ALA A 213 4.54 -11.11 -13.63
CA ALA A 213 4.04 -10.20 -14.64
C ALA A 213 3.89 -8.77 -14.11
N GLU A 214 4.33 -7.82 -14.91
CA GLU A 214 3.92 -6.42 -14.76
C GLU A 214 2.51 -6.25 -15.34
N VAL A 215 1.64 -5.64 -14.56
CA VAL A 215 0.24 -5.44 -14.91
C VAL A 215 -0.07 -3.95 -15.00
N ASP A 216 -0.43 -3.52 -16.20
CA ASP A 216 -1.21 -2.31 -16.40
C ASP A 216 -2.70 -2.69 -16.50
N GLN A 217 -3.61 -1.73 -16.30
CA GLN A 217 -5.05 -2.02 -16.22
C GLN A 217 -5.60 -2.85 -17.41
N ALA A 218 -4.99 -2.73 -18.60
CA ALA A 218 -5.44 -3.36 -19.83
C ALA A 218 -4.56 -4.54 -20.29
N ALA A 219 -3.31 -4.61 -19.85
CA ALA A 219 -2.34 -5.59 -20.32
C ALA A 219 -1.44 -6.14 -19.19
N MET A 220 -1.04 -7.39 -19.37
CA MET A 220 0.00 -8.04 -18.58
C MET A 220 1.19 -8.35 -19.47
N ARG A 221 2.40 -8.17 -18.92
CA ARG A 221 3.66 -8.59 -19.53
C ARG A 221 4.40 -9.42 -18.51
N GLY A 222 4.53 -10.72 -18.77
CA GLY A 222 5.16 -11.60 -17.81
C GLY A 222 6.20 -12.52 -18.40
N THR A 223 6.85 -13.23 -17.49
CA THR A 223 7.84 -14.27 -17.76
C THR A 223 7.44 -15.55 -17.03
N THR A 224 7.92 -16.70 -17.51
CA THR A 224 7.83 -17.99 -16.82
C THR A 224 9.22 -18.54 -16.54
N GLY A 225 9.39 -19.20 -15.39
CA GLY A 225 10.66 -19.85 -15.00
C GLY A 225 11.61 -18.98 -14.16
N THR A 226 12.76 -19.54 -13.80
CA THR A 226 13.80 -18.90 -12.96
C THR A 226 15.16 -18.91 -13.67
N GLY A 227 15.96 -17.85 -13.48
CA GLY A 227 17.31 -17.75 -14.05
C GLY A 227 17.33 -17.48 -15.57
N ASP A 228 18.26 -18.11 -16.29
CA ASP A 228 18.52 -17.83 -17.71
C ASP A 228 17.48 -18.45 -18.67
N ASN A 229 16.61 -19.35 -18.19
CA ASN A 229 15.56 -20.00 -19.00
C ASN A 229 14.19 -19.37 -18.77
N THR A 230 14.03 -18.10 -19.16
CA THR A 230 12.76 -17.38 -19.07
C THR A 230 12.04 -17.32 -20.41
N ASN A 231 10.74 -17.61 -20.43
CA ASN A 231 9.89 -17.36 -21.60
C ASN A 231 8.96 -16.18 -21.33
N SER A 232 8.94 -15.19 -22.23
CA SER A 232 8.02 -14.07 -22.12
C SER A 232 6.63 -14.41 -22.63
N TRP A 233 5.60 -13.86 -21.99
CA TRP A 233 4.20 -13.94 -22.42
C TRP A 233 3.51 -12.60 -22.23
N ARG A 234 2.44 -12.37 -22.98
CA ARG A 234 1.57 -11.19 -22.83
C ARG A 234 0.14 -11.64 -22.64
N ALA A 235 -0.64 -10.83 -21.93
CA ALA A 235 -2.09 -10.99 -21.88
C ALA A 235 -2.80 -9.64 -22.01
N GLN A 236 -4.01 -9.66 -22.56
CA GLN A 236 -4.90 -8.51 -22.64
C GLN A 236 -6.19 -8.80 -21.91
N ARG A 237 -6.73 -7.80 -21.22
CA ARG A 237 -8.03 -7.94 -20.55
C ARG A 237 -9.13 -8.15 -21.58
N VAL A 238 -9.97 -9.15 -21.34
CA VAL A 238 -11.20 -9.36 -22.10
C VAL A 238 -12.26 -8.37 -21.56
N PRO A 239 -12.90 -7.57 -22.43
CA PRO A 239 -13.96 -6.63 -22.04
C PRO A 239 -15.15 -7.30 -21.33
#